data_AF-A0A7C2EFZ6-F1
#
_entry.id   AF-A0A7C2EFZ6-F1
#
_cell.length_a   1.000
_cell.length_b   1.000
_cell.length_c   1.000
_cell.angle_alpha   90.00
_cell.angle_beta   90.00
_cell.angle_gamma   90.00
#
_symmetry.space_group_name_H-M   'P 1'
#
loop_
_entity.id
_entity.type
_entity.pdbx_description
1 polymer ?
#
loop_
_entity_poly.entity_id
_entity_poly.type
_entity_poly.pdbx_seq_one_letter_code
_entity_poly.pdbx_strand_id
1 'polypeptide(L)'
;GGGAHRVSNFDAADNGRILTIREAFHRSVNLVFIRLMRDLVYYHLMRLPEVTPAVLDDAAHPERRRILAQFADWEGSVFLTGFYRKYDGLKGDEALQKLVSGLRSKTPRRLAVIYRSVRPDVGVNGFAAFLIGNLLDPNLKDSLIRGLYEAYSPQRFSLADRAYLAGVHPLELWLLEYKVRRPQATLEEVLAAGEQERQESYAWLFQAKNKRAQDRAIRIMLEREAFQEVHRVWKRTGFPFPRLVPSYATSIGSSGDTPAALAELIGIIVNDGVRRPTIRVRQLQFAEHTPFETILAPRLEAREQVLPAAVARQVRQELIGVVETGTARRAWRSIVLSGGEVVPVGGKTGTGDNRYEAYARSGSLIASRVVNRTATFVFVIGDRFFGTVTAFVPGEAAASYGFTSSLPVQVFKDLGPLLVSLVEKKQTESASLWPGRPSLVARLAGAPVLR
;
A
#
# COMPACT_ATOMS: atom_id res chain seq x y z
N GLY A 1 -2.34 6.43 -3.67
CA GLY A 1 -3.78 6.36 -3.37
C GLY A 1 -4.25 7.75 -3.05
N GLY A 2 -5.35 8.16 -3.66
CA GLY A 2 -5.95 9.48 -3.54
C GLY A 2 -7.08 9.58 -4.56
N GLY A 3 -8.10 10.41 -4.28
CA GLY A 3 -9.26 10.58 -5.15
C GLY A 3 -10.57 10.07 -4.54
N ALA A 4 -11.65 10.20 -5.31
CA ALA A 4 -12.97 9.77 -4.87
C ALA A 4 -13.06 8.24 -4.92
N HIS A 5 -13.43 7.63 -3.81
CA HIS A 5 -13.66 6.19 -3.73
C HIS A 5 -15.17 5.91 -3.69
N ARG A 6 -15.58 4.87 -4.40
CA ARG A 6 -16.88 4.22 -4.21
C ARG A 6 -16.65 2.89 -3.52
N VAL A 7 -17.30 2.68 -2.40
CA VAL A 7 -17.20 1.44 -1.63
C VAL A 7 -18.60 0.85 -1.48
N SER A 8 -18.70 -0.47 -1.53
CA SER A 8 -19.93 -1.23 -1.26
C SER A 8 -19.62 -2.46 -0.42
N ASN A 9 -20.64 -3.01 0.21
CA ASN A 9 -20.55 -4.32 0.84
C ASN A 9 -20.59 -5.43 -0.21
N PHE A 10 -20.12 -6.61 0.18
CA PHE A 10 -20.25 -7.82 -0.64
C PHE A 10 -21.73 -8.17 -0.85
N ASP A 11 -22.52 -8.16 0.23
CA ASP A 11 -23.99 -8.23 0.14
C ASP A 11 -24.58 -6.82 0.00
N ALA A 12 -25.25 -6.57 -1.12
CA ALA A 12 -25.85 -5.28 -1.40
C ALA A 12 -26.97 -4.91 -0.41
N ALA A 13 -27.64 -5.89 0.20
CA ALA A 13 -28.66 -5.65 1.21
C ALA A 13 -28.09 -4.99 2.48
N ASP A 14 -26.79 -5.18 2.75
CA ASP A 14 -26.13 -4.57 3.90
C ASP A 14 -25.72 -3.11 3.65
N ASN A 15 -25.80 -2.59 2.42
CA ASN A 15 -25.36 -1.21 2.09
C ASN A 15 -26.09 -0.11 2.87
N GLY A 16 -27.39 -0.28 3.08
CA GLY A 16 -28.25 0.69 3.78
C GLY A 16 -28.36 0.46 5.30
N ARG A 17 -27.74 -0.59 5.83
CA ARG A 17 -27.96 -0.98 7.23
C ARG A 17 -27.12 -0.17 8.20
N ILE A 18 -27.69 0.03 9.38
CA ILE A 18 -26.99 0.53 10.57
C ILE A 18 -26.77 -0.69 11.46
N LEU A 19 -25.51 -1.04 11.70
CA LEU A 19 -25.10 -2.21 12.47
C LEU A 19 -24.15 -1.79 13.57
N THR A 20 -24.13 -2.55 14.66
CA THR A 20 -23.06 -2.44 15.65
C THR A 20 -21.73 -2.90 15.04
N ILE A 21 -20.61 -2.46 15.63
CA ILE A 21 -19.27 -2.93 15.21
C ILE A 21 -19.17 -4.44 15.34
N ARG A 22 -19.76 -5.04 16.38
CA ARG A 22 -19.81 -6.49 16.61
C ARG A 22 -20.49 -7.22 15.45
N GLU A 23 -21.71 -6.83 15.10
CA GLU A 23 -22.46 -7.47 14.01
C GLU A 23 -21.73 -7.31 12.67
N ALA A 24 -21.19 -6.11 12.41
CA ALA A 24 -20.41 -5.85 11.21
C ALA A 24 -19.13 -6.68 11.14
N PHE A 25 -18.47 -6.91 12.28
CA PHE A 25 -17.28 -7.76 12.39
C PHE A 25 -17.59 -9.22 12.06
N HIS A 26 -18.68 -9.76 12.60
CA HIS A 26 -19.12 -11.16 12.38
C HIS A 26 -19.55 -11.39 10.93
N ARG A 27 -20.29 -10.43 10.37
CA ARG A 27 -20.84 -10.49 9.00
C ARG A 27 -19.90 -9.97 7.90
N SER A 28 -18.76 -9.39 8.27
CA SER A 28 -17.82 -8.74 7.34
C SER A 28 -18.44 -7.59 6.53
N VAL A 29 -19.16 -6.69 7.20
CA VAL A 29 -19.82 -5.53 6.56
C VAL A 29 -18.84 -4.35 6.44
N ASN A 30 -18.25 -4.21 5.24
CA ASN A 30 -17.21 -3.23 4.91
C ASN A 30 -17.56 -1.78 5.26
N LEU A 31 -18.77 -1.31 4.92
CA LEU A 31 -19.11 0.11 5.04
C LEU A 31 -19.08 0.64 6.48
N VAL A 32 -19.31 -0.22 7.48
CA VAL A 32 -19.17 0.15 8.90
C VAL A 32 -17.71 0.49 9.22
N PHE A 33 -16.76 -0.33 8.75
CA PHE A 33 -15.33 -0.10 8.96
C PHE A 33 -14.80 1.10 8.17
N ILE A 34 -15.35 1.37 6.97
CA ILE A 34 -15.04 2.61 6.23
C ILE A 34 -15.44 3.85 7.03
N ARG A 35 -16.65 3.85 7.62
CA ARG A 35 -17.13 4.96 8.46
C ARG A 35 -16.30 5.09 9.73
N LEU A 36 -15.97 3.97 10.39
CA LEU A 36 -15.09 3.96 11.55
C LEU A 36 -13.70 4.53 11.23
N MET A 37 -13.09 4.11 10.11
CA MET A 37 -11.79 4.61 9.69
C MET A 37 -11.82 6.09 9.36
N ARG A 38 -12.90 6.56 8.73
CA ARG A 38 -13.13 7.99 8.52
C ARG A 38 -13.14 8.74 9.85
N ASP A 39 -13.85 8.24 10.85
CA ASP A 39 -13.94 8.88 12.17
C ASP A 39 -12.59 8.87 12.90
N LEU A 40 -11.81 7.78 12.79
CA LEU A 40 -10.44 7.70 13.34
C LEU A 40 -9.50 8.70 12.65
N VAL A 41 -9.59 8.85 11.33
CA VAL A 41 -8.80 9.82 10.58
C VAL A 41 -9.18 11.24 10.98
N TYR A 42 -10.48 11.55 11.10
CA TYR A 42 -10.93 12.85 11.60
C TYR A 42 -10.44 13.12 13.02
N TYR A 43 -10.47 12.12 13.90
CA TYR A 43 -9.92 12.24 15.25
C TYR A 43 -8.44 12.62 15.25
N HIS A 44 -7.62 11.99 14.40
CA HIS A 44 -6.20 12.34 14.29
C HIS A 44 -6.00 13.71 13.66
N LEU A 45 -6.77 14.05 12.61
CA LEU A 45 -6.72 15.33 11.94
C LEU A 45 -6.99 16.50 12.90
N MET A 46 -8.00 16.39 13.77
CA MET A 46 -8.35 17.41 14.77
C MET A 46 -7.31 17.57 15.88
N ARG A 47 -6.33 16.66 15.96
CA ARG A 47 -5.25 16.68 16.95
C ARG A 47 -3.88 17.00 16.34
N LEU A 48 -3.83 17.34 15.05
CA LEU A 48 -2.59 17.77 14.40
C LEU A 48 -2.23 19.17 14.93
N PRO A 49 -1.04 19.35 15.53
CA PRO A 49 -0.66 20.62 16.17
C PRO A 49 -0.65 21.82 15.22
N GLU A 50 -0.34 21.59 13.94
CA GLU A 50 -0.13 22.65 12.93
C GLU A 50 -1.39 22.99 12.13
N VAL A 51 -2.49 22.26 12.33
CA VAL A 51 -3.65 22.32 11.44
C VAL A 51 -4.87 22.73 12.22
N THR A 52 -5.07 24.04 12.32
CA THR A 52 -6.35 24.57 12.82
C THR A 52 -7.42 24.44 11.73
N PRO A 53 -8.70 24.17 12.06
CA PRO A 53 -9.82 24.22 11.11
C PRO A 53 -9.86 25.51 10.27
N ALA A 54 -9.33 26.61 10.80
CA ALA A 54 -9.17 27.88 10.12
C ALA A 54 -8.40 27.81 8.79
N VAL A 55 -7.50 26.83 8.58
CA VAL A 55 -6.80 26.66 7.29
C VAL A 55 -7.78 26.33 6.14
N LEU A 56 -8.90 25.65 6.45
CA LEU A 56 -9.93 25.32 5.47
C LEU A 56 -10.94 26.47 5.29
N ASP A 57 -11.20 27.22 6.36
CA ASP A 57 -12.22 28.28 6.39
C ASP A 57 -11.70 29.62 5.86
N ASP A 58 -10.48 30.03 6.24
CA ASP A 58 -9.86 31.29 5.82
C ASP A 58 -8.99 31.10 4.58
N ALA A 59 -9.40 31.70 3.46
CA ALA A 59 -8.67 31.64 2.20
C ALA A 59 -7.32 32.37 2.22
N ALA A 60 -7.14 33.34 3.13
CA ALA A 60 -5.91 34.12 3.27
C ALA A 60 -4.93 33.51 4.29
N HIS A 61 -5.29 32.39 4.92
CA HIS A 61 -4.49 31.78 5.95
C HIS A 61 -3.07 31.42 5.44
N PRO A 62 -1.99 31.88 6.11
CA PRO A 62 -0.62 31.77 5.60
C PRO A 62 -0.19 30.31 5.33
N GLU A 63 -0.59 29.37 6.20
CA GLU A 63 -0.29 27.94 6.05
C GLU A 63 -0.85 27.31 4.77
N ARG A 64 -1.91 27.86 4.15
CA ARG A 64 -2.47 27.31 2.91
C ARG A 64 -1.43 27.25 1.82
N ARG A 65 -0.63 28.31 1.67
CA ARG A 65 0.38 28.38 0.62
C ARG A 65 1.46 27.31 0.83
N ARG A 66 1.88 27.08 2.08
CA ARG A 66 2.85 26.04 2.43
C ARG A 66 2.32 24.65 2.10
N ILE A 67 1.10 24.33 2.54
CA ILE A 67 0.48 23.00 2.29
C ILE A 67 0.25 22.78 0.80
N LEU A 68 -0.17 23.81 0.05
CA LEU A 68 -0.34 23.71 -1.41
C LEU A 68 1.00 23.48 -2.13
N ALA A 69 2.09 24.09 -1.67
CA ALA A 69 3.43 23.83 -2.20
C ALA A 69 3.88 22.38 -1.94
N GLN A 70 3.62 21.86 -0.73
CA GLN A 70 3.87 20.46 -0.40
C GLN A 70 3.01 19.50 -1.24
N PHE A 71 1.76 19.85 -1.50
CA PHE A 71 0.88 19.10 -2.39
C PHE A 71 1.43 19.06 -3.82
N ALA A 72 1.81 20.21 -4.37
CA ALA A 72 2.38 20.33 -5.72
C ALA A 72 3.67 19.52 -5.86
N ASP A 73 4.53 19.56 -4.85
CA ASP A 73 5.76 18.77 -4.83
C ASP A 73 5.48 17.26 -4.76
N TRP A 74 4.59 16.85 -3.85
CA TRP A 74 4.22 15.44 -3.68
C TRP A 74 3.55 14.86 -4.94
N GLU A 75 2.49 15.50 -5.45
CA GLU A 75 1.75 15.00 -6.61
C GLU A 75 2.60 15.11 -7.88
N GLY A 76 3.34 16.21 -8.04
CA GLY A 76 4.29 16.37 -9.13
C GLY A 76 5.37 15.28 -9.14
N SER A 77 5.88 14.88 -7.97
CA SER A 77 6.87 13.79 -7.85
C SER A 77 6.29 12.43 -8.23
N VAL A 78 5.02 12.18 -7.91
CA VAL A 78 4.30 10.98 -8.36
C VAL A 78 4.19 10.95 -9.89
N PHE A 79 3.79 12.06 -10.50
CA PHE A 79 3.71 12.18 -11.97
C PHE A 79 5.08 12.01 -12.63
N LEU A 80 6.11 12.71 -12.17
CA LEU A 80 7.48 12.59 -12.69
C LEU A 80 8.02 11.17 -12.59
N THR A 81 7.82 10.49 -11.46
CA THR A 81 8.23 9.09 -11.31
C THR A 81 7.51 8.18 -12.31
N GLY A 82 6.22 8.42 -12.55
CA GLY A 82 5.44 7.70 -13.56
C GLY A 82 5.97 7.92 -14.98
N PHE A 83 6.23 9.16 -15.36
CA PHE A 83 6.79 9.50 -16.67
C PHE A 83 8.22 8.96 -16.83
N TYR A 84 9.06 9.04 -15.80
CA TYR A 84 10.40 8.47 -15.82
C TYR A 84 10.37 6.98 -16.17
N ARG A 85 9.52 6.21 -15.50
CA ARG A 85 9.31 4.78 -15.80
C ARG A 85 8.73 4.55 -17.20
N LYS A 86 7.81 5.41 -17.66
CA LYS A 86 7.21 5.33 -19.00
C LYS A 86 8.27 5.41 -20.11
N TYR A 87 9.34 6.19 -19.90
CA TYR A 87 10.41 6.44 -20.87
C TYR A 87 11.75 5.80 -20.49
N ASP A 88 11.74 4.86 -19.54
CA ASP A 88 12.95 4.17 -19.12
C ASP A 88 13.51 3.30 -20.27
N GLY A 89 14.84 3.30 -20.42
CA GLY A 89 15.54 2.62 -21.51
C GLY A 89 15.38 3.21 -22.92
N LEU A 90 14.52 4.22 -23.13
CA LEU A 90 14.32 4.83 -24.46
C LEU A 90 15.31 5.96 -24.74
N LYS A 91 15.82 6.01 -25.96
CA LYS A 91 16.61 7.15 -26.47
C LYS A 91 15.70 8.33 -26.80
N GLY A 92 16.29 9.53 -26.92
CA GLY A 92 15.53 10.78 -27.02
C GLY A 92 14.47 10.80 -28.13
N ASP A 93 14.76 10.26 -29.32
CA ASP A 93 13.79 10.24 -30.43
C ASP A 93 12.71 9.18 -30.24
N GLU A 94 13.06 8.03 -29.67
CA GLU A 94 12.11 6.97 -29.32
C GLU A 94 11.13 7.44 -28.24
N ALA A 95 11.62 8.14 -27.22
CA ALA A 95 10.81 8.71 -26.16
C ALA A 95 9.84 9.79 -26.69
N LEU A 96 10.33 10.67 -27.57
CA LEU A 96 9.51 11.68 -28.24
C LEU A 96 8.43 11.02 -29.12
N GLN A 97 8.78 9.99 -29.89
CA GLN A 97 7.82 9.26 -30.71
C GLN A 97 6.78 8.52 -29.87
N LYS A 98 7.18 7.95 -28.72
CA LYS A 98 6.25 7.34 -27.75
C LYS A 98 5.28 8.36 -27.13
N LEU A 99 5.70 9.60 -26.90
CA LEU A 99 4.78 10.67 -26.51
C LEU A 99 3.78 10.96 -27.62
N VAL A 100 4.27 11.16 -28.85
CA VAL A 100 3.44 11.54 -30.01
C VAL A 100 2.44 10.45 -30.40
N SER A 101 2.83 9.17 -30.34
CA SER A 101 1.94 8.05 -30.62
C SER A 101 0.82 7.90 -29.59
N GLY A 102 1.05 8.35 -28.36
CA GLY A 102 0.04 8.38 -27.29
C GLY A 102 -0.96 9.54 -27.39
N LEU A 103 -0.78 10.49 -28.31
CA LEU A 103 -1.69 11.61 -28.47
C LEU A 103 -3.02 11.17 -29.07
N ARG A 104 -4.14 11.61 -28.48
CA ARG A 104 -5.48 11.37 -29.02
C ARG A 104 -5.66 11.94 -30.44
N SER A 105 -5.02 13.08 -30.74
CA SER A 105 -4.99 13.65 -32.09
C SER A 105 -3.72 14.44 -32.34
N LYS A 106 -3.14 14.23 -33.53
CA LYS A 106 -1.92 14.89 -34.01
C LYS A 106 -2.33 16.09 -34.86
N THR A 107 -2.11 17.30 -34.36
CA THR A 107 -2.35 18.54 -35.12
C THR A 107 -1.02 19.28 -35.30
N PRO A 108 -0.87 20.10 -36.36
CA PRO A 108 0.38 20.84 -36.60
C PRO A 108 0.80 21.66 -35.38
N ARG A 109 -0.16 22.34 -34.73
CA ARG A 109 0.07 23.09 -33.48
C ARG A 109 0.65 22.22 -32.37
N ARG A 110 0.02 21.08 -32.06
CA ARG A 110 0.44 20.24 -30.93
C ARG A 110 1.83 19.66 -31.16
N LEU A 111 2.06 19.13 -32.36
CA LEU A 111 3.36 18.59 -32.73
C LEU A 111 4.44 19.67 -32.70
N ALA A 112 4.12 20.87 -33.17
CA ALA A 112 5.05 22.00 -33.14
C ALA A 112 5.48 22.34 -31.70
N VAL A 113 4.51 22.50 -30.80
CA VAL A 113 4.77 22.83 -29.40
C VAL A 113 5.56 21.72 -28.70
N ILE A 114 5.20 20.45 -28.91
CA ILE A 114 5.92 19.31 -28.33
C ILE A 114 7.37 19.30 -28.80
N TYR A 115 7.60 19.37 -30.11
CA TYR A 115 8.96 19.31 -30.66
C TYR A 115 9.81 20.48 -30.19
N ARG A 116 9.29 21.71 -30.28
CA ARG A 116 10.02 22.91 -29.84
C ARG A 116 10.33 22.86 -28.35
N SER A 117 9.46 22.26 -27.53
CA SER A 117 9.70 22.15 -26.09
C SER A 117 10.74 21.08 -25.74
N VAL A 118 10.71 19.92 -26.40
CA VAL A 118 11.65 18.81 -26.11
C VAL A 118 13.01 19.01 -26.79
N ARG A 119 13.04 19.69 -27.93
CA ARG A 119 14.22 19.95 -28.77
C ARG A 119 14.34 21.45 -29.08
N PRO A 120 14.58 22.30 -28.07
CA PRO A 120 14.60 23.76 -28.27
C PRO A 120 15.68 24.22 -29.25
N ASP A 121 16.80 23.48 -29.31
CA ASP A 121 18.01 23.84 -30.05
C ASP A 121 18.02 23.34 -31.51
N VAL A 122 16.98 22.60 -31.94
CA VAL A 122 16.89 22.09 -33.31
C VAL A 122 16.37 23.16 -34.26
N GLY A 123 17.09 23.38 -35.36
CA GLY A 123 16.71 24.31 -36.43
C GLY A 123 15.50 23.89 -37.25
N VAL A 124 15.02 24.79 -38.11
CA VAL A 124 13.78 24.64 -38.88
C VAL A 124 13.73 23.36 -39.74
N ASN A 125 14.87 22.86 -40.25
CA ASN A 125 14.91 21.67 -41.08
C ASN A 125 14.55 20.39 -40.30
N GLY A 126 15.10 20.22 -39.10
CA GLY A 126 14.77 19.07 -38.24
C GLY A 126 13.31 19.14 -37.75
N PHE A 127 12.83 20.35 -37.46
CA PHE A 127 11.43 20.61 -37.14
C PHE A 127 10.48 20.27 -38.29
N ALA A 128 10.81 20.67 -39.52
CA ALA A 128 10.04 20.36 -40.72
C ALA A 128 9.93 18.85 -40.93
N ALA A 129 11.07 18.13 -40.88
CA ALA A 129 11.12 16.69 -41.02
C ALA A 129 10.24 15.98 -39.97
N PHE A 130 10.28 16.45 -38.72
CA PHE A 130 9.44 15.91 -37.66
C PHE A 130 7.94 16.14 -37.90
N LEU A 131 7.53 17.34 -38.32
CA LEU A 131 6.13 17.64 -38.61
C LEU A 131 5.61 16.79 -39.77
N ILE A 132 6.32 16.79 -40.90
CA ILE A 132 5.96 16.03 -42.10
C ILE A 132 5.81 14.53 -41.77
N GLY A 133 6.81 13.96 -41.08
CA GLY A 133 6.80 12.54 -40.73
C GLY A 133 5.69 12.13 -39.77
N ASN A 134 5.28 13.01 -38.85
CA ASN A 134 4.24 12.70 -37.86
C ASN A 134 2.81 13.03 -38.31
N LEU A 135 2.65 13.99 -39.22
CA LEU A 135 1.38 14.31 -39.86
C LEU A 135 1.09 13.42 -41.07
N LEU A 136 2.12 12.75 -41.61
CA LEU A 136 2.07 12.01 -42.88
C LEU A 136 1.63 12.91 -44.04
N ASP A 137 2.09 14.17 -44.03
CA ASP A 137 1.78 15.18 -45.05
C ASP A 137 3.08 15.71 -45.69
N PRO A 138 3.52 15.13 -46.81
CA PRO A 138 4.74 15.55 -47.51
C PRO A 138 4.60 16.91 -48.20
N ASN A 139 3.38 17.43 -48.38
CA ASN A 139 3.10 18.69 -49.08
C ASN A 139 2.81 19.85 -48.12
N LEU A 140 3.20 19.69 -46.85
CA LEU A 140 3.00 20.72 -45.82
C LEU A 140 3.74 22.01 -46.23
N LYS A 141 2.98 23.10 -46.39
CA LYS A 141 3.52 24.38 -46.88
C LYS A 141 4.65 24.90 -45.99
N ASP A 142 5.77 25.27 -46.60
CA ASP A 142 6.93 25.88 -45.91
C ASP A 142 6.57 27.11 -45.09
N SER A 143 5.61 27.93 -45.56
CA SER A 143 5.13 29.10 -44.84
C SER A 143 4.43 28.73 -43.53
N LEU A 144 3.67 27.63 -43.50
CA LEU A 144 3.06 27.10 -42.29
C LEU A 144 4.12 26.56 -41.33
N ILE A 145 5.11 25.81 -41.84
CA ILE A 145 6.20 25.25 -41.03
C ILE A 145 6.98 26.38 -40.34
N ARG A 146 7.42 27.39 -41.10
CA ARG A 146 8.12 28.56 -40.56
C ARG A 146 7.25 29.33 -39.57
N GLY A 147 5.97 29.54 -39.91
CA GLY A 147 5.02 30.20 -39.02
C GLY A 147 4.85 29.48 -37.68
N LEU A 148 4.74 28.15 -37.68
CA LEU A 148 4.66 27.34 -36.46
C LEU A 148 5.97 27.36 -35.65
N TYR A 149 7.11 27.32 -36.34
CA TYR A 149 8.43 27.36 -35.70
C TYR A 149 8.64 28.65 -34.89
N GLU A 150 8.31 29.80 -35.49
CA GLU A 150 8.42 31.11 -34.86
C GLU A 150 7.34 31.36 -33.79
N ALA A 151 6.10 30.95 -34.06
CA ALA A 151 4.98 31.17 -33.16
C ALA A 151 5.15 30.43 -31.83
N TYR A 152 5.69 29.21 -31.85
CA TYR A 152 5.79 28.33 -30.68
C TYR A 152 7.21 28.19 -30.13
N SER A 153 8.00 29.26 -30.19
CA SER A 153 9.30 29.31 -29.53
C SER A 153 9.16 29.09 -28.01
N PRO A 154 10.00 28.24 -27.37
CA PRO A 154 9.85 27.87 -25.96
C PRO A 154 9.85 29.05 -24.98
N GLN A 155 10.56 30.13 -25.29
CA GLN A 155 10.68 31.31 -24.44
C GLN A 155 9.40 32.17 -24.39
N ARG A 156 8.46 31.96 -25.31
CA ARG A 156 7.21 32.76 -25.38
C ARG A 156 6.14 32.31 -24.40
N PHE A 157 6.24 31.09 -23.88
CA PHE A 157 5.19 30.43 -23.12
C PHE A 157 5.80 29.72 -21.92
N SER A 158 5.13 29.76 -20.77
CA SER A 158 5.52 28.97 -19.60
C SER A 158 5.43 27.47 -19.90
N LEU A 159 6.06 26.62 -19.09
CA LEU A 159 5.93 25.16 -19.25
C LEU A 159 4.47 24.70 -19.23
N ALA A 160 3.66 25.28 -18.33
CA ALA A 160 2.24 24.98 -18.22
C ALA A 160 1.46 25.35 -19.49
N ASP A 161 1.74 26.52 -20.09
CA ASP A 161 1.10 26.97 -21.33
C ASP A 161 1.48 26.08 -22.52
N ARG A 162 2.77 25.73 -22.64
CA ARG A 162 3.26 24.81 -23.67
C ARG A 162 2.55 23.46 -23.57
N ALA A 163 2.46 22.91 -22.36
CA ALA A 163 1.79 21.65 -22.12
C ALA A 163 0.28 21.69 -22.43
N TYR A 164 -0.39 22.79 -22.07
CA TYR A 164 -1.79 23.02 -22.43
C TYR A 164 -2.01 23.05 -23.96
N LEU A 165 -1.16 23.79 -24.68
CA LEU A 165 -1.24 23.89 -26.15
C LEU A 165 -0.95 22.55 -26.84
N ALA A 166 -0.01 21.77 -26.29
CA ALA A 166 0.34 20.42 -26.72
C ALA A 166 -0.71 19.36 -26.34
N GLY A 167 -1.49 19.59 -25.28
CA GLY A 167 -2.44 18.63 -24.73
C GLY A 167 -1.76 17.48 -23.98
N VAL A 168 -0.63 17.75 -23.32
CA VAL A 168 0.16 16.77 -22.53
C VAL A 168 0.39 17.31 -21.11
N HIS A 169 0.95 16.50 -20.21
CA HIS A 169 1.28 16.96 -18.87
C HIS A 169 2.55 17.84 -18.88
N PRO A 170 2.59 18.97 -18.14
CA PRO A 170 3.78 19.85 -18.08
C PRO A 170 5.07 19.11 -17.71
N LEU A 171 5.03 18.34 -16.62
CA LEU A 171 6.18 17.56 -16.15
C LEU A 171 6.63 16.45 -17.11
N GLU A 172 5.75 15.94 -17.98
CA GLU A 172 6.13 14.96 -19.00
C GLU A 172 6.97 15.63 -20.09
N LEU A 173 6.56 16.84 -20.49
CA LEU A 173 7.25 17.63 -21.50
C LEU A 173 8.63 18.08 -21.01
N TRP A 174 8.70 18.58 -19.77
CA TRP A 174 9.95 18.95 -19.12
C TRP A 174 10.89 17.77 -18.95
N LEU A 175 10.38 16.61 -18.50
CA LEU A 175 11.20 15.41 -18.33
C LEU A 175 11.88 15.00 -19.64
N LEU A 176 11.14 15.02 -20.75
CA LEU A 176 11.71 14.64 -22.04
C LEU A 176 12.82 15.59 -22.46
N GLU A 177 12.62 16.91 -22.34
CA GLU A 177 13.66 17.91 -22.58
C GLU A 177 14.88 17.69 -21.67
N TYR A 178 14.67 17.44 -20.38
CA TYR A 178 15.74 17.17 -19.43
C TYR A 178 16.57 15.94 -19.83
N LYS A 179 15.90 14.84 -20.24
CA LYS A 179 16.57 13.62 -20.71
C LYS A 179 17.25 13.78 -22.07
N VAL A 180 16.83 14.74 -22.91
CA VAL A 180 17.57 15.10 -24.13
C VAL A 180 18.97 15.58 -23.77
N ARG A 181 19.06 16.49 -22.79
CA ARG A 181 20.32 17.10 -22.36
C ARG A 181 21.12 16.18 -21.44
N ARG A 182 20.44 15.31 -20.68
CA ARG A 182 21.05 14.34 -19.76
C ARG A 182 20.46 12.94 -19.95
N PRO A 183 20.89 12.19 -20.99
CA PRO A 183 20.31 10.90 -21.33
C PRO A 183 20.43 9.84 -20.22
N GLN A 184 21.46 9.95 -19.38
CA GLN A 184 21.76 9.01 -18.29
C GLN A 184 21.28 9.50 -16.92
N ALA A 185 20.51 10.59 -16.86
CA ALA A 185 20.03 11.13 -15.58
C ALA A 185 19.20 10.10 -14.81
N THR A 186 19.54 9.94 -13.55
CA THR A 186 18.84 9.07 -12.59
C THR A 186 17.50 9.69 -12.17
N LEU A 187 16.61 8.87 -11.60
CA LEU A 187 15.35 9.36 -11.04
C LEU A 187 15.57 10.40 -9.93
N GLU A 188 16.60 10.22 -9.11
CA GLU A 188 16.94 11.15 -8.03
C GLU A 188 17.33 12.52 -8.59
N GLU A 189 18.20 12.56 -9.60
CA GLU A 189 18.58 13.82 -10.27
C GLU A 189 17.39 14.50 -10.95
N VAL A 190 16.50 13.73 -11.58
CA VAL A 190 15.25 14.24 -12.18
C VAL A 190 14.34 14.85 -11.13
N LEU A 191 14.16 14.20 -9.98
CA LEU A 191 13.32 14.71 -8.89
C LEU A 191 13.95 15.96 -8.25
N ALA A 192 15.27 15.99 -8.08
CA ALA A 192 15.96 17.17 -7.57
C ALA A 192 15.86 18.37 -8.54
N ALA A 193 16.20 18.16 -9.82
CA ALA A 193 16.17 19.22 -10.83
C ALA A 193 14.75 19.73 -11.14
N GLY A 194 13.73 18.89 -10.96
CA GLY A 194 12.34 19.22 -11.27
C GLY A 194 11.57 19.92 -10.15
N GLU A 195 12.21 20.34 -9.05
CA GLU A 195 11.53 20.95 -7.90
C GLU A 195 10.71 22.18 -8.28
N GLN A 196 11.34 23.16 -8.91
CA GLN A 196 10.67 24.38 -9.36
C GLN A 196 9.58 24.07 -10.41
N GLU A 197 9.85 23.13 -11.32
CA GLU A 197 8.95 22.75 -12.40
C GLU A 197 7.67 22.08 -11.88
N ARG A 198 7.78 21.34 -10.76
CA ARG A 198 6.61 20.84 -10.02
C ARG A 198 5.79 21.99 -9.46
N GLN A 199 6.41 23.03 -8.88
CA GLN A 199 5.67 24.19 -8.39
C GLN A 199 4.98 24.95 -9.54
N GLU A 200 5.70 25.20 -10.64
CA GLU A 200 5.19 25.91 -11.82
C GLU A 200 4.05 25.16 -12.52
N SER A 201 4.14 23.83 -12.61
CA SER A 201 3.07 22.98 -13.15
C SER A 201 1.75 23.13 -12.40
N TYR A 202 1.80 23.55 -11.13
CA TYR A 202 0.66 23.81 -10.27
C TYR A 202 0.40 25.30 -10.01
N ALA A 203 1.04 26.23 -10.74
CA ALA A 203 0.84 27.67 -10.57
C ALA A 203 -0.65 28.08 -10.64
N TRP A 204 -1.45 27.39 -11.47
CA TRP A 204 -2.90 27.58 -11.55
C TRP A 204 -3.59 27.33 -10.20
N LEU A 205 -3.15 26.34 -9.41
CA LEU A 205 -3.74 25.97 -8.13
C LEU A 205 -3.64 27.12 -7.11
N PHE A 206 -2.57 27.91 -7.16
CA PHE A 206 -2.35 29.04 -6.24
C PHE A 206 -3.22 30.26 -6.55
N GLN A 207 -3.92 30.30 -7.69
CA GLN A 207 -4.81 31.41 -8.03
C GLN A 207 -6.05 31.42 -7.12
N ALA A 208 -6.40 32.58 -6.56
CA ALA A 208 -7.50 32.73 -5.58
C ALA A 208 -8.86 32.19 -6.08
N LYS A 209 -9.15 32.30 -7.38
CA LYS A 209 -10.38 31.76 -7.99
C LYS A 209 -10.51 30.23 -7.87
N ASN A 210 -9.43 29.51 -7.60
CA ASN A 210 -9.38 28.05 -7.52
C ASN A 210 -9.54 27.50 -6.09
N LYS A 211 -10.20 28.26 -5.19
CA LYS A 211 -10.40 27.86 -3.76
C LYS A 211 -10.85 26.41 -3.58
N ARG A 212 -11.84 25.94 -4.36
CA ARG A 212 -12.34 24.55 -4.25
C ARG A 212 -11.27 23.49 -4.55
N ALA A 213 -10.37 23.77 -5.50
CA ALA A 213 -9.26 22.88 -5.82
C ALA A 213 -8.19 22.93 -4.71
N GLN A 214 -7.91 24.12 -4.19
CA GLN A 214 -7.00 24.30 -3.05
C GLN A 214 -7.49 23.56 -1.80
N ASP A 215 -8.77 23.73 -1.43
CA ASP A 215 -9.34 23.07 -0.24
C ASP A 215 -9.26 21.54 -0.37
N ARG A 216 -9.41 21.00 -1.59
CA ARG A 216 -9.24 19.57 -1.86
C ARG A 216 -7.78 19.13 -1.70
N ALA A 217 -6.84 19.87 -2.29
CA ALA A 217 -5.41 19.59 -2.17
C ALA A 217 -4.94 19.63 -0.71
N ILE A 218 -5.39 20.63 0.05
CA ILE A 218 -5.13 20.75 1.49
C ILE A 218 -5.69 19.53 2.22
N ARG A 219 -6.98 19.20 2.03
CA ARG A 219 -7.58 18.00 2.66
C ARG A 219 -6.81 16.71 2.35
N ILE A 220 -6.34 16.53 1.12
CA ILE A 220 -5.52 15.37 0.75
C ILE A 220 -4.24 15.33 1.60
N MET A 221 -3.54 16.46 1.76
CA MET A 221 -2.32 16.51 2.58
C MET A 221 -2.62 16.24 4.06
N LEU A 222 -3.67 16.83 4.60
CA LEU A 222 -4.09 16.63 5.99
C LEU A 222 -4.49 15.17 6.28
N GLU A 223 -5.26 14.56 5.38
CA GLU A 223 -5.62 13.14 5.51
C GLU A 223 -4.36 12.26 5.46
N ARG A 224 -3.39 12.58 4.59
CA ARG A 224 -2.12 11.85 4.52
C ARG A 224 -1.35 11.89 5.84
N GLU A 225 -1.29 13.05 6.50
CA GLU A 225 -0.68 13.21 7.82
C GLU A 225 -1.44 12.41 8.89
N ALA A 226 -2.77 12.49 8.93
CA ALA A 226 -3.57 11.69 9.84
C ALA A 226 -3.34 10.17 9.67
N PHE A 227 -3.15 9.70 8.44
CA PHE A 227 -2.81 8.29 8.18
C PHE A 227 -1.40 7.90 8.66
N GLN A 228 -0.46 8.84 8.83
CA GLN A 228 0.83 8.56 9.47
C GLN A 228 0.64 8.25 10.96
N GLU A 229 -0.26 8.95 11.65
CA GLU A 229 -0.60 8.64 13.04
C GLU A 229 -1.31 7.29 13.19
N VAL A 230 -2.25 6.98 12.29
CA VAL A 230 -2.87 5.64 12.25
C VAL A 230 -1.81 4.56 12.01
N HIS A 231 -0.88 4.80 11.07
CA HIS A 231 0.21 3.88 10.78
C HIS A 231 1.13 3.68 11.99
N ARG A 232 1.46 4.73 12.74
CA ARG A 232 2.27 4.65 13.97
C ARG A 232 1.67 3.67 14.97
N VAL A 233 0.34 3.68 15.13
CA VAL A 233 -0.37 2.73 16.01
C VAL A 233 -0.31 1.31 15.43
N TRP A 234 -0.62 1.13 14.14
CA TRP A 234 -0.61 -0.19 13.49
C TRP A 234 0.78 -0.82 13.41
N LYS A 235 1.84 0.00 13.33
CA LYS A 235 3.21 -0.49 13.29
C LYS A 235 3.59 -1.23 14.57
N ARG A 236 3.09 -0.78 15.72
CA ARG A 236 3.30 -1.44 17.01
C ARG A 236 2.64 -2.80 17.09
N THR A 237 1.58 -3.04 16.32
CA THR A 237 0.85 -4.31 16.29
C THR A 237 1.36 -5.28 15.22
N GLY A 238 2.54 -5.04 14.65
CA GLY A 238 3.18 -5.95 13.70
C GLY A 238 2.95 -5.62 12.22
N PHE A 239 2.32 -4.49 11.87
CA PHE A 239 2.10 -4.11 10.48
C PHE A 239 3.44 -4.01 9.70
N PRO A 240 3.60 -4.69 8.56
CA PRO A 240 4.94 -4.93 8.00
C PRO A 240 5.45 -3.76 7.18
N PHE A 241 4.58 -2.93 6.60
CA PHE A 241 4.98 -1.90 5.65
C PHE A 241 5.41 -0.58 6.32
N PRO A 242 6.23 0.23 5.63
CA PRO A 242 6.74 1.49 6.18
C PRO A 242 5.70 2.62 6.22
N ARG A 243 4.58 2.49 5.49
CA ARG A 243 3.48 3.47 5.43
C ARG A 243 2.16 2.77 5.13
N LEU A 244 1.04 3.38 5.53
CA LEU A 244 -0.30 3.00 5.07
C LEU A 244 -0.65 3.70 3.74
N VAL A 245 -1.57 3.11 2.99
CA VAL A 245 -2.28 3.80 1.91
C VAL A 245 -3.25 4.78 2.56
N PRO A 246 -3.17 6.10 2.28
CA PRO A 246 -4.05 7.10 2.88
C PRO A 246 -5.42 7.04 2.21
N SER A 247 -6.23 6.07 2.63
CA SER A 247 -7.56 5.77 2.10
C SER A 247 -8.38 5.10 3.20
N TYR A 248 -9.64 5.47 3.36
CA TYR A 248 -10.52 4.78 4.29
C TYR A 248 -10.66 3.29 3.97
N ALA A 249 -10.45 2.88 2.71
CA ALA A 249 -10.41 1.47 2.31
C ALA A 249 -9.27 0.67 2.96
N THR A 250 -8.33 1.32 3.65
CA THR A 250 -7.32 0.64 4.47
C THR A 250 -7.95 -0.23 5.54
N SER A 251 -9.13 0.15 6.07
CA SER A 251 -9.88 -0.66 7.03
C SER A 251 -10.43 -1.97 6.47
N ILE A 252 -10.40 -2.14 5.14
CA ILE A 252 -10.83 -3.36 4.44
C ILE A 252 -9.69 -3.97 3.62
N GLY A 253 -8.44 -3.63 3.94
CA GLY A 253 -7.24 -4.30 3.42
C GLY A 253 -6.58 -3.66 2.20
N SER A 254 -6.94 -2.43 1.79
CA SER A 254 -6.28 -1.77 0.64
C SER A 254 -4.80 -1.43 0.85
N SER A 255 -4.34 -1.37 2.11
CA SER A 255 -2.92 -1.21 2.46
C SER A 255 -2.11 -2.51 2.37
N GLY A 256 -2.77 -3.64 2.13
CA GLY A 256 -2.15 -4.97 2.12
C GLY A 256 -1.69 -5.44 3.50
N ASP A 257 -1.25 -6.69 3.56
CA ASP A 257 -0.54 -7.28 4.70
C ASP A 257 0.26 -8.52 4.23
N THR A 258 0.99 -9.17 5.13
CA THR A 258 1.62 -10.47 4.90
C THR A 258 1.01 -11.55 5.80
N PRO A 259 0.95 -12.82 5.38
CA PRO A 259 0.48 -13.91 6.24
C PRO A 259 1.20 -13.98 7.60
N ALA A 260 2.51 -13.68 7.61
CA ALA A 260 3.30 -13.67 8.84
C ALA A 260 2.90 -12.55 9.81
N ALA A 261 2.70 -11.33 9.31
CA ALA A 261 2.27 -10.21 10.14
C ALA A 261 0.83 -10.37 10.65
N LEU A 262 -0.06 -10.95 9.84
CA LEU A 262 -1.39 -11.35 10.28
C LEU A 262 -1.34 -12.39 11.40
N ALA A 263 -0.48 -13.41 11.29
CA ALA A 263 -0.27 -14.39 12.36
C ALA A 263 0.28 -13.73 13.63
N GLU A 264 1.23 -12.80 13.49
CA GLU A 264 1.79 -12.03 14.61
C GLU A 264 0.71 -11.21 15.33
N LEU A 265 -0.19 -10.54 14.60
CA LEU A 265 -1.32 -9.82 15.18
C LEU A 265 -2.25 -10.74 15.97
N ILE A 266 -2.57 -11.92 15.45
CA ILE A 266 -3.37 -12.89 16.22
C ILE A 266 -2.60 -13.38 17.44
N GLY A 267 -1.29 -13.60 17.33
CA GLY A 267 -0.43 -13.93 18.47
C GLY A 267 -0.47 -12.85 19.56
N ILE A 268 -0.46 -11.58 19.20
CA ILE A 268 -0.64 -10.45 20.13
C ILE A 268 -2.00 -10.54 20.82
N ILE A 269 -3.08 -10.76 20.06
CA ILE A 269 -4.45 -10.87 20.60
C ILE A 269 -4.58 -12.04 21.58
N VAL A 270 -4.00 -13.20 21.23
CA VAL A 270 -4.00 -14.40 22.07
C VAL A 270 -3.22 -14.19 23.37
N ASN A 271 -2.11 -13.44 23.30
CA ASN A 271 -1.27 -13.10 24.44
C ASN A 271 -1.74 -11.83 25.18
N ASP A 272 -3.05 -11.58 25.25
CA ASP A 272 -3.63 -10.44 25.99
C ASP A 272 -3.01 -9.07 25.63
N GLY A 273 -2.68 -8.88 24.34
CA GLY A 273 -2.11 -7.64 23.81
C GLY A 273 -0.59 -7.52 23.96
N VAL A 274 0.10 -8.58 24.42
CA VAL A 274 1.56 -8.62 24.53
C VAL A 274 2.18 -9.16 23.24
N ARG A 275 3.03 -8.35 22.62
CA ARG A 275 3.88 -8.75 21.51
C ARG A 275 5.08 -9.54 22.01
N ARG A 276 5.34 -10.69 21.38
CA ARG A 276 6.47 -11.59 21.67
C ARG A 276 7.27 -11.85 20.40
N PRO A 277 8.58 -12.11 20.50
CA PRO A 277 9.39 -12.46 19.34
C PRO A 277 8.93 -13.80 18.74
N THR A 278 8.87 -13.86 17.41
CA THR A 278 8.62 -15.10 16.67
C THR A 278 9.91 -15.90 16.58
N ILE A 279 9.94 -17.07 17.21
CA ILE A 279 11.14 -17.91 17.31
C ILE A 279 10.95 -19.19 16.50
N ARG A 280 11.77 -19.39 15.47
CA ARG A 280 11.81 -20.62 14.67
C ARG A 280 12.88 -21.60 15.15
N VAL A 281 14.00 -21.07 15.63
CA VAL A 281 15.15 -21.84 16.13
C VAL A 281 15.34 -21.48 17.61
N ARG A 282 15.27 -22.47 18.49
CA ARG A 282 15.42 -22.26 19.93
C ARG A 282 16.87 -22.28 20.39
N GLN A 283 17.71 -23.05 19.71
CA GLN A 283 19.10 -23.23 20.07
C GLN A 283 19.90 -23.68 18.85
N LEU A 284 21.12 -23.17 18.73
CA LEU A 284 22.16 -23.71 17.88
C LEU A 284 23.33 -24.08 18.80
N GLN A 285 23.80 -25.33 18.72
CA GLN A 285 24.92 -25.84 19.50
C GLN A 285 26.06 -26.16 18.53
N PHE A 286 27.23 -25.59 18.79
CA PHE A 286 28.42 -25.74 17.96
C PHE A 286 29.52 -26.43 18.76
N ALA A 287 30.32 -27.26 18.07
CA ALA A 287 31.51 -27.91 18.62
C ALA A 287 31.25 -28.62 19.96
N GLU A 288 30.12 -29.32 20.03
CA GLU A 288 29.71 -30.10 21.21
C GLU A 288 30.85 -31.01 21.67
N HIS A 289 31.09 -31.06 22.98
CA HIS A 289 32.16 -31.85 23.61
C HIS A 289 33.58 -31.40 23.25
N THR A 290 33.77 -30.13 22.89
CA THR A 290 35.10 -29.52 22.72
C THR A 290 35.26 -28.32 23.64
N PRO A 291 36.49 -27.86 23.92
CA PRO A 291 36.72 -26.59 24.62
C PRO A 291 36.12 -25.36 23.92
N PHE A 292 35.70 -25.49 22.66
CA PHE A 292 35.08 -24.43 21.86
C PHE A 292 33.55 -24.53 21.83
N GLU A 293 32.94 -25.39 22.66
CA GLU A 293 31.49 -25.58 22.69
C GLU A 293 30.76 -24.25 22.89
N THR A 294 29.87 -23.92 21.96
CA THR A 294 29.13 -22.66 21.94
C THR A 294 27.65 -22.91 21.76
N ILE A 295 26.84 -22.38 22.67
CA ILE A 295 25.38 -22.45 22.62
C ILE A 295 24.82 -21.06 22.30
N LEU A 296 24.18 -20.91 21.14
CA LEU A 296 23.46 -19.71 20.75
C LEU A 296 21.95 -19.93 20.95
N ALA A 297 21.30 -19.06 21.73
CA ALA A 297 19.87 -19.09 21.98
C ALA A 297 19.26 -17.67 21.93
N PRO A 298 17.99 -17.52 21.51
CA PRO A 298 17.34 -16.22 21.43
C PRO A 298 17.01 -15.66 22.83
N ARG A 299 17.14 -14.34 23.00
CA ARG A 299 16.73 -13.65 24.22
C ARG A 299 15.21 -13.53 24.29
N LEU A 300 14.59 -14.23 25.23
CA LEU A 300 13.12 -14.37 25.36
C LEU A 300 12.42 -13.19 26.07
N GLU A 301 13.17 -12.18 26.50
CA GLU A 301 12.68 -11.12 27.38
C GLU A 301 11.93 -9.98 26.66
N ALA A 302 11.97 -9.92 25.33
CA ALA A 302 11.25 -8.90 24.58
C ALA A 302 9.73 -9.13 24.66
N ARG A 303 9.09 -8.64 25.71
CA ARG A 303 7.64 -8.60 25.89
C ARG A 303 7.21 -7.14 25.91
N GLU A 304 6.44 -6.73 24.91
CA GLU A 304 5.93 -5.37 24.82
C GLU A 304 4.40 -5.39 24.88
N GLN A 305 3.80 -4.65 25.81
CA GLN A 305 2.34 -4.46 25.84
C GLN A 305 1.97 -3.45 24.74
N VAL A 306 1.40 -3.93 23.64
CA VAL A 306 1.06 -3.10 22.47
C VAL A 306 -0.42 -2.80 22.34
N LEU A 307 -1.28 -3.62 22.96
CA LEU A 307 -2.73 -3.39 23.09
C LEU A 307 -3.17 -3.54 24.55
N PRO A 308 -4.17 -2.80 25.04
CA PRO A 308 -4.73 -3.09 26.37
C PRO A 308 -5.29 -4.51 26.44
N ALA A 309 -5.04 -5.21 27.55
CA ALA A 309 -5.44 -6.61 27.71
C ALA A 309 -6.96 -6.81 27.58
N ALA A 310 -7.77 -5.89 28.11
CA ALA A 310 -9.22 -5.93 27.96
C ALA A 310 -9.66 -5.86 26.47
N VAL A 311 -8.99 -5.04 25.66
CA VAL A 311 -9.27 -4.92 24.23
C VAL A 311 -8.89 -6.20 23.50
N ALA A 312 -7.70 -6.76 23.78
CA ALA A 312 -7.26 -8.02 23.18
C ALA A 312 -8.21 -9.18 23.49
N ARG A 313 -8.64 -9.32 24.75
CA ARG A 313 -9.62 -10.33 25.16
C ARG A 313 -10.96 -10.15 24.47
N GLN A 314 -11.46 -8.91 24.36
CA GLN A 314 -12.70 -8.63 23.62
C GLN A 314 -12.57 -9.04 22.16
N VAL A 315 -11.49 -8.65 21.48
CA VAL A 315 -11.26 -9.04 20.08
C VAL A 315 -11.18 -10.56 19.92
N ARG A 316 -10.52 -11.27 20.84
CA ARG A 316 -10.48 -12.73 20.84
C ARG A 316 -11.88 -13.36 20.92
N GLN A 317 -12.75 -12.83 21.78
CA GLN A 317 -14.14 -13.28 21.86
C GLN A 317 -14.91 -13.02 20.55
N GLU A 318 -14.73 -11.86 19.94
CA GLU A 318 -15.38 -11.56 18.66
C GLU A 318 -14.87 -12.44 17.51
N LEU A 319 -13.57 -12.81 17.52
CA LEU A 319 -13.01 -13.77 16.57
C LEU A 319 -13.65 -15.15 16.72
N ILE A 320 -13.94 -15.59 17.95
CA ILE A 320 -14.71 -16.82 18.20
C ILE A 320 -16.13 -16.68 17.64
N GLY A 321 -16.80 -15.56 17.90
CA GLY A 321 -18.14 -15.28 17.36
C GLY A 321 -18.23 -15.33 15.82
N VAL A 322 -17.20 -14.88 15.11
CA VAL A 322 -17.10 -14.99 13.64
C VAL A 322 -17.11 -16.45 13.16
N VAL A 323 -16.51 -17.37 13.93
CA VAL A 323 -16.49 -18.81 13.64
C VAL A 323 -17.77 -19.49 14.10
N GLU A 324 -18.38 -19.08 15.21
CA GLU A 324 -19.62 -19.70 15.70
C GLU A 324 -20.83 -19.32 14.85
N THR A 325 -20.93 -18.04 14.46
CA THR A 325 -22.15 -17.47 13.87
C THR A 325 -21.91 -16.64 12.61
N GLY A 326 -20.66 -16.31 12.30
CA GLY A 326 -20.30 -15.39 11.22
C GLY A 326 -19.77 -16.03 9.94
N THR A 327 -18.94 -15.27 9.23
CA THR A 327 -18.41 -15.66 7.90
C THR A 327 -17.47 -16.86 7.91
N ALA A 328 -16.93 -17.26 9.07
CA ALA A 328 -16.02 -18.40 9.21
C ALA A 328 -16.70 -19.67 9.73
N ARG A 329 -18.04 -19.76 9.68
CA ARG A 329 -18.85 -20.83 10.28
C ARG A 329 -18.42 -22.26 9.96
N ARG A 330 -17.78 -22.49 8.80
CA ARG A 330 -17.28 -23.82 8.43
C ARG A 330 -16.20 -24.36 9.38
N ALA A 331 -15.45 -23.50 10.07
CA ALA A 331 -14.45 -23.91 11.06
C ALA A 331 -15.06 -24.22 12.45
N TRP A 332 -16.36 -24.02 12.65
CA TRP A 332 -17.02 -24.34 13.91
C TRP A 332 -16.93 -25.84 14.19
N ARG A 333 -16.56 -26.18 15.44
CA ARG A 333 -16.31 -27.57 15.89
C ARG A 333 -15.33 -28.35 15.01
N SER A 334 -14.35 -27.68 14.42
CA SER A 334 -13.31 -28.32 13.59
C SER A 334 -12.20 -29.00 14.41
N ILE A 335 -12.02 -28.61 15.67
CA ILE A 335 -11.06 -29.21 16.61
C ILE A 335 -11.84 -29.89 17.73
N VAL A 336 -11.90 -31.22 17.67
CA VAL A 336 -12.52 -32.06 18.69
C VAL A 336 -11.44 -32.97 19.24
N LEU A 337 -11.20 -32.91 20.54
CA LEU A 337 -10.22 -33.74 21.21
C LEU A 337 -10.71 -35.20 21.28
N SER A 338 -9.80 -36.12 21.57
CA SER A 338 -10.05 -37.56 21.71
C SER A 338 -11.11 -37.85 22.79
N GLY A 339 -11.21 -36.99 23.81
CA GLY A 339 -12.24 -37.06 24.86
C GLY A 339 -13.60 -36.45 24.48
N GLY A 340 -13.78 -35.97 23.25
CA GLY A 340 -15.02 -35.35 22.76
C GLY A 340 -15.17 -33.85 23.09
N GLU A 341 -14.22 -33.26 23.83
CA GLU A 341 -14.18 -31.83 24.10
C GLU A 341 -13.96 -31.05 22.78
N VAL A 342 -14.78 -30.02 22.56
CA VAL A 342 -14.61 -29.11 21.42
C VAL A 342 -13.76 -27.93 21.86
N VAL A 343 -12.59 -27.77 21.24
CA VAL A 343 -11.73 -26.61 21.52
C VAL A 343 -12.28 -25.39 20.76
N PRO A 344 -12.49 -24.24 21.43
CA PRO A 344 -12.94 -23.02 20.76
C PRO A 344 -11.98 -22.61 19.65
N VAL A 345 -12.53 -22.37 18.46
CA VAL A 345 -11.80 -21.81 17.33
C VAL A 345 -12.35 -20.42 17.07
N GLY A 346 -11.48 -19.44 16.96
CA GLY A 346 -11.80 -18.10 16.50
C GLY A 346 -11.04 -17.75 15.25
N GLY A 347 -11.50 -16.75 14.50
CA GLY A 347 -10.77 -16.28 13.34
C GLY A 347 -11.48 -15.19 12.56
N LYS A 348 -10.80 -14.70 11.52
CA LYS A 348 -11.36 -13.72 10.60
C LYS A 348 -11.03 -14.08 9.15
N THR A 349 -12.02 -13.91 8.30
CA THR A 349 -11.92 -14.12 6.85
C THR A 349 -11.59 -12.83 6.11
N GLY A 350 -10.83 -12.94 5.02
CA GLY A 350 -10.59 -11.90 4.03
C GLY A 350 -10.65 -12.47 2.61
N THR A 351 -11.20 -11.69 1.67
CA THR A 351 -11.21 -12.01 0.24
C THR A 351 -10.81 -10.75 -0.54
N GLY A 352 -9.89 -10.89 -1.47
CA GLY A 352 -9.41 -9.80 -2.33
C GLY A 352 -9.43 -10.22 -3.79
N ASP A 353 -9.96 -9.33 -4.63
CA ASP A 353 -9.89 -9.41 -6.09
C ASP A 353 -9.26 -8.10 -6.58
N ASN A 354 -7.94 -8.11 -6.73
CA ASN A 354 -7.19 -6.90 -7.03
C ASN A 354 -7.14 -6.68 -8.54
N ARG A 355 -7.55 -5.49 -8.98
CA ARG A 355 -7.62 -5.11 -10.40
C ARG A 355 -7.01 -3.74 -10.63
N TYR A 356 -6.35 -3.56 -11.77
CA TYR A 356 -6.03 -2.24 -12.31
C TYR A 356 -7.18 -1.80 -13.20
N GLU A 357 -7.81 -0.70 -12.83
CA GLU A 357 -8.90 -0.12 -13.59
C GLU A 357 -8.53 1.27 -14.10
N ALA A 358 -8.75 1.51 -15.39
CA ALA A 358 -8.57 2.80 -16.02
C ALA A 358 -9.96 3.39 -16.28
N TYR A 359 -10.17 4.62 -15.82
CA TYR A 359 -11.44 5.32 -15.96
C TYR A 359 -11.30 6.51 -16.92
N ALA A 360 -12.35 6.76 -17.70
CA ALA A 360 -12.48 7.95 -18.52
C ALA A 360 -12.70 9.19 -17.65
N ARG A 361 -12.52 10.37 -18.24
CA ARG A 361 -12.90 11.64 -17.60
C ARG A 361 -14.38 11.71 -17.22
N SER A 362 -15.25 10.99 -17.93
CA SER A 362 -16.69 10.83 -17.61
C SER A 362 -16.96 9.91 -16.42
N GLY A 363 -15.95 9.20 -15.90
CA GLY A 363 -16.09 8.19 -14.85
C GLY A 363 -16.47 6.80 -15.36
N SER A 364 -16.59 6.58 -16.67
CA SER A 364 -16.81 5.24 -17.24
C SER A 364 -15.53 4.41 -17.21
N LEU A 365 -15.63 3.12 -16.90
CA LEU A 365 -14.52 2.18 -16.97
C LEU A 365 -14.09 1.99 -18.44
N ILE A 366 -12.80 2.21 -18.73
CA ILE A 366 -12.19 2.04 -20.07
C ILE A 366 -11.47 0.69 -20.16
N ALA A 367 -10.76 0.31 -19.10
CA ALA A 367 -10.01 -0.94 -19.05
C ALA A 367 -10.03 -1.49 -17.63
N SER A 368 -10.06 -2.81 -17.49
CA SER A 368 -9.88 -3.51 -16.22
C SER A 368 -8.95 -4.70 -16.46
N ARG A 369 -7.92 -4.82 -15.63
CA ARG A 369 -6.91 -5.88 -15.72
C ARG A 369 -6.74 -6.52 -14.35
N VAL A 370 -6.91 -7.83 -14.29
CA VAL A 370 -6.74 -8.59 -13.04
C VAL A 370 -5.27 -8.61 -12.64
N VAL A 371 -5.01 -8.40 -11.35
CA VAL A 371 -3.67 -8.36 -10.75
C VAL A 371 -3.41 -9.63 -9.96
N ASN A 372 -4.33 -9.99 -9.08
CA ASN A 372 -4.28 -11.22 -8.30
C ASN A 372 -5.62 -11.47 -7.59
N ARG A 373 -5.78 -12.69 -7.10
CA ARG A 373 -6.88 -13.08 -6.21
C ARG A 373 -6.33 -13.68 -4.93
N THR A 374 -6.87 -13.25 -3.80
CA THR A 374 -6.42 -13.68 -2.46
C THR A 374 -7.62 -14.10 -1.62
N ALA A 375 -7.48 -15.18 -0.85
CA ALA A 375 -8.41 -15.54 0.21
C ALA A 375 -7.63 -15.98 1.44
N THR A 376 -7.92 -15.36 2.59
CA THR A 376 -7.17 -15.58 3.83
C THR A 376 -8.12 -15.90 4.98
N PHE A 377 -7.73 -16.84 5.82
CA PHE A 377 -8.32 -17.10 7.12
C PHE A 377 -7.23 -17.00 8.19
N VAL A 378 -7.35 -16.02 9.08
CA VAL A 378 -6.53 -15.94 10.30
C VAL A 378 -7.29 -16.64 11.42
N PHE A 379 -6.61 -17.40 12.26
CA PHE A 379 -7.26 -18.25 13.25
C PHE A 379 -6.55 -18.26 14.60
N VAL A 380 -7.30 -18.59 15.63
CA VAL A 380 -6.87 -18.99 16.98
C VAL A 380 -7.55 -20.32 17.32
N ILE A 381 -6.83 -21.23 17.98
CA ILE A 381 -7.35 -22.45 18.58
C ILE A 381 -7.07 -22.40 20.08
N GLY A 382 -8.12 -22.34 20.88
CA GLY A 382 -8.05 -22.18 22.32
C GLY A 382 -7.34 -20.88 22.73
N ASP A 383 -6.33 -21.01 23.59
CA ASP A 383 -5.56 -19.92 24.17
C ASP A 383 -4.09 -19.90 23.72
N ARG A 384 -3.70 -20.80 22.80
CA ARG A 384 -2.28 -21.09 22.53
C ARG A 384 -1.89 -21.08 21.07
N PHE A 385 -2.70 -21.67 20.20
CA PHE A 385 -2.34 -21.80 18.78
C PHE A 385 -3.01 -20.72 17.97
N PHE A 386 -2.29 -20.22 16.98
CA PHE A 386 -2.79 -19.23 16.06
C PHE A 386 -2.01 -19.32 14.75
N GLY A 387 -2.57 -18.76 13.70
CA GLY A 387 -1.90 -18.72 12.40
C GLY A 387 -2.79 -18.20 11.30
N THR A 388 -2.37 -18.48 10.08
CA THR A 388 -3.06 -18.05 8.86
C THR A 388 -3.04 -19.14 7.81
N VAL A 389 -4.15 -19.31 7.10
CA VAL A 389 -4.26 -20.09 5.86
C VAL A 389 -4.58 -19.12 4.73
N THR A 390 -3.76 -19.10 3.68
CA THR A 390 -3.93 -18.18 2.54
C THR A 390 -3.91 -18.95 1.23
N ALA A 391 -4.91 -18.72 0.38
CA ALA A 391 -4.91 -19.07 -1.03
C ALA A 391 -4.58 -17.81 -1.85
N PHE A 392 -3.63 -17.93 -2.77
CA PHE A 392 -3.13 -16.82 -3.57
C PHE A 392 -2.90 -17.25 -5.01
N VAL A 393 -3.48 -16.51 -5.95
CA VAL A 393 -3.22 -16.68 -7.38
C VAL A 393 -2.69 -15.35 -7.94
N PRO A 394 -1.42 -15.30 -8.38
CA PRO A 394 -0.83 -14.09 -8.96
C PRO A 394 -1.19 -13.93 -10.43
N GLY A 395 -1.16 -12.68 -10.89
CA GLY A 395 -1.23 -12.34 -12.31
C GLY A 395 -2.62 -12.50 -12.93
N GLU A 396 -2.65 -12.43 -14.25
CA GLU A 396 -3.90 -12.41 -15.03
C GLU A 396 -4.63 -13.76 -14.98
N ALA A 397 -3.91 -14.86 -14.72
CA ALA A 397 -4.50 -16.19 -14.50
C ALA A 397 -5.52 -16.20 -13.35
N ALA A 398 -5.42 -15.27 -12.40
CA ALA A 398 -6.39 -15.11 -11.32
C ALA A 398 -7.82 -14.83 -11.82
N ALA A 399 -7.98 -14.32 -13.04
CA ALA A 399 -9.29 -14.11 -13.66
C ALA A 399 -10.09 -15.42 -13.81
N SER A 400 -9.40 -16.57 -13.92
CA SER A 400 -10.02 -17.89 -14.07
C SER A 400 -10.46 -18.53 -12.73
N TYR A 401 -10.27 -17.85 -11.60
CA TYR A 401 -10.55 -18.39 -10.28
C TYR A 401 -11.68 -17.64 -9.56
N GLY A 402 -12.64 -18.39 -9.02
CA GLY A 402 -13.82 -17.86 -8.32
C GLY A 402 -13.84 -18.07 -6.79
N PHE A 403 -12.75 -18.54 -6.16
CA PHE A 403 -12.79 -18.91 -4.74
C PHE A 403 -12.98 -17.71 -3.82
N THR A 404 -13.60 -17.93 -2.64
CA THR A 404 -13.73 -16.94 -1.56
C THR A 404 -12.96 -17.40 -0.33
N SER A 405 -13.06 -16.65 0.76
CA SER A 405 -12.54 -17.08 2.06
C SER A 405 -13.13 -18.40 2.59
N SER A 406 -14.17 -18.95 1.97
CA SER A 406 -14.64 -20.30 2.30
C SER A 406 -13.59 -21.38 2.03
N LEU A 407 -12.71 -21.18 1.04
CA LEU A 407 -11.63 -22.11 0.69
C LEU A 407 -10.59 -22.26 1.82
N PRO A 408 -9.91 -21.19 2.29
CA PRO A 408 -8.93 -21.33 3.38
C PRO A 408 -9.57 -21.80 4.70
N VAL A 409 -10.84 -21.46 4.96
CA VAL A 409 -11.57 -21.98 6.13
C VAL A 409 -11.82 -23.49 5.99
N GLN A 410 -12.15 -23.96 4.78
CA GLN A 410 -12.31 -25.40 4.52
C GLN A 410 -10.98 -26.14 4.69
N VAL A 411 -9.89 -25.62 4.10
CA VAL A 411 -8.55 -26.20 4.26
C VAL A 411 -8.16 -26.27 5.74
N PHE A 412 -8.44 -25.22 6.53
CA PHE A 412 -8.21 -25.26 7.97
C PHE A 412 -9.01 -26.37 8.66
N LYS A 413 -10.29 -26.53 8.33
CA LYS A 413 -11.13 -27.61 8.88
C LYS A 413 -10.55 -28.99 8.55
N ASP A 414 -10.12 -29.20 7.31
CA ASP A 414 -9.57 -30.47 6.84
C ASP A 414 -8.22 -30.79 7.50
N LEU A 415 -7.45 -29.77 7.86
CA LEU A 415 -6.24 -29.90 8.68
C LEU A 415 -6.53 -30.18 10.16
N GLY A 416 -7.75 -29.93 10.64
CA GLY A 416 -8.16 -30.05 12.03
C GLY A 416 -7.71 -31.35 12.73
N PRO A 417 -7.96 -32.54 12.15
CA PRO A 417 -7.52 -33.81 12.73
C PRO A 417 -6.00 -33.91 12.95
N LEU A 418 -5.20 -33.34 12.05
CA LEU A 418 -3.73 -33.33 12.19
C LEU A 418 -3.28 -32.42 13.34
N LEU A 419 -4.07 -31.38 13.63
CA LEU A 419 -3.79 -30.42 14.69
C LEU A 419 -4.19 -30.94 16.08
N VAL A 420 -5.13 -31.88 16.19
CA VAL A 420 -5.61 -32.42 17.49
C VAL A 420 -4.43 -32.93 18.33
N SER A 421 -3.54 -33.73 17.74
CA SER A 421 -2.37 -34.27 18.46
C SER A 421 -1.45 -33.18 19.04
N LEU A 422 -1.34 -32.02 18.36
CA LEU A 422 -0.55 -30.89 18.84
C LEU A 422 -1.25 -30.15 19.98
N VAL A 423 -2.58 -30.05 19.89
CA VAL A 423 -3.42 -29.41 20.91
C VAL A 423 -3.41 -30.22 22.20
N GLU A 424 -3.57 -31.54 22.11
CA GLU A 424 -3.60 -32.47 23.25
C GLU A 424 -2.25 -32.64 23.95
N LYS A 425 -1.14 -32.71 23.19
CA LYS A 425 0.21 -33.02 23.69
C LYS A 425 0.69 -32.18 24.88
N LYS A 426 0.04 -31.07 25.21
CA LYS A 426 0.46 -30.17 26.29
C LYS A 426 -0.56 -29.88 27.38
N GLN A 427 -1.78 -30.43 27.33
CA GLN A 427 -2.57 -30.50 28.57
C GLN A 427 -1.87 -31.39 29.61
N THR A 428 -1.04 -32.35 29.15
CA THR A 428 -0.26 -33.28 29.99
C THR A 428 1.12 -32.77 30.39
N GLU A 429 1.65 -31.73 29.73
CA GLU A 429 2.97 -31.13 30.03
C GLU A 429 2.83 -29.72 30.63
N SER A 430 2.32 -29.65 31.87
CA SER A 430 2.59 -28.51 32.77
C SER A 430 4.01 -28.56 33.37
N ALA A 431 4.88 -29.44 32.88
CA ALA A 431 6.22 -29.65 33.41
C ALA A 431 7.28 -28.97 32.53
N SER A 432 8.00 -28.00 33.10
CA SER A 432 9.38 -27.64 32.76
C SER A 432 9.75 -27.54 31.27
N LEU A 433 9.60 -26.36 30.68
CA LEU A 433 10.17 -26.04 29.36
C LEU A 433 11.71 -25.80 29.37
N TRP A 434 12.39 -26.17 30.46
CA TRP A 434 13.82 -25.95 30.63
C TRP A 434 14.51 -27.29 30.89
N PRO A 435 15.27 -27.86 29.92
CA PRO A 435 16.41 -28.67 30.29
C PRO A 435 17.33 -27.74 31.09
N GLY A 436 17.66 -28.15 32.31
CA GLY A 436 18.26 -27.29 33.33
C GLY A 436 19.45 -26.45 32.85
N ARG A 437 19.70 -25.36 33.58
CA ARG A 437 21.09 -24.89 33.75
C ARG A 437 21.93 -26.14 34.08
N PRO A 438 22.97 -26.48 33.32
CA PRO A 438 23.98 -27.38 33.85
C PRO A 438 24.54 -26.65 35.06
N SER A 439 24.29 -27.16 36.26
CA SER A 439 25.11 -26.77 37.41
C SER A 439 26.54 -27.11 37.01
N LEU A 440 27.39 -26.10 36.89
CA LEU A 440 28.80 -26.22 36.52
C LEU A 440 29.65 -26.96 37.60
N VAL A 441 29.00 -27.71 38.50
CA VAL A 441 29.59 -28.25 39.73
C VAL A 441 29.68 -29.79 39.72
N ALA A 442 29.07 -30.48 38.75
CA ALA A 442 29.00 -31.95 38.79
C ALA A 442 29.99 -32.71 37.86
N ARG A 443 30.95 -32.05 37.20
CA ARG A 443 31.92 -32.74 36.30
C ARG A 443 33.39 -32.38 36.55
N LEU A 444 33.77 -32.22 37.81
CA LEU A 444 35.19 -32.17 38.23
C LEU A 444 35.59 -33.33 39.16
N ALA A 445 34.78 -34.37 39.28
CA ALA A 445 35.17 -35.60 39.98
C ALA A 445 35.58 -36.66 38.96
N GLY A 446 36.86 -36.67 38.57
CA GLY A 446 37.45 -37.79 37.84
C GLY A 446 38.30 -37.43 36.63
N ALA A 447 39.41 -36.74 36.84
CA ALA A 447 40.60 -36.89 35.99
C ALA A 447 41.86 -36.64 36.83
N PRO A 448 42.89 -37.49 36.73
CA PRO A 448 44.02 -37.49 37.65
C PRO A 448 44.97 -36.32 37.36
N VAL A 449 45.51 -35.75 38.44
CA VAL A 449 46.64 -34.83 38.41
C VAL A 449 47.84 -35.59 37.85
N LEU A 450 48.34 -35.18 36.68
CA LEU A 450 49.69 -35.51 36.22
C LEU A 450 50.61 -34.33 36.54
N ARG A 451 51.72 -34.66 37.22
CA ARG A 451 52.85 -33.77 37.53
C ARG A 451 53.59 -33.36 36.27
#